data_AF-A0A9X0UEM7-F1
#
_entry.id   AF-A0A9X0UEM7-F1
#
_cell.length_a   1.000
_cell.length_b   1.000
_cell.length_c   1.000
_cell.angle_alpha   90.00
_cell.angle_beta   90.00
_cell.angle_gamma   90.00
#
_symmetry.space_group_name_H-M   'P 1'
#
loop_
_entity.id
_entity.type
_entity.pdbx_description
1 polymer ?
#
loop_
_entity_poly.entity_id
_entity_poly.type
_entity_poly.pdbx_seq_one_letter_code
_entity_poly.pdbx_strand_id
1 'polypeptide(L)'
;MVKARKPQKPVGGAVTAKLDKFGSVQRQIARERQRHSNAMAGFAAKRSAAARIADAVRRAVALADLPPREKEERDRHRAKLSELERRARDARR
;
A
#
# COMPACT_ATOMS: atom_id res chain seq x y z
N MET A 1 22.11 -58.14 -1.94
CA MET A 1 21.04 -57.30 -2.56
C MET A 1 20.92 -56.01 -1.77
N VAL A 2 21.40 -54.88 -2.33
CA VAL A 2 21.37 -53.58 -1.64
C VAL A 2 20.08 -52.85 -2.02
N LYS A 3 19.18 -52.61 -1.04
CA LYS A 3 17.94 -51.85 -1.24
C LYS A 3 18.28 -50.40 -1.60
N ALA A 4 17.96 -50.01 -2.83
CA ALA A 4 18.07 -48.63 -3.31
C ALA A 4 17.19 -47.71 -2.44
N ARG A 5 17.82 -46.74 -1.75
CA ARG A 5 17.12 -45.71 -1.00
C ARG A 5 16.42 -44.78 -1.99
N LYS A 6 15.10 -44.61 -1.85
CA LYS A 6 14.31 -43.69 -2.67
C LYS A 6 14.85 -42.25 -2.51
N PRO A 7 14.93 -41.45 -3.59
CA PRO A 7 15.38 -40.07 -3.50
C PRO A 7 14.43 -39.25 -2.62
N GLN A 8 14.98 -38.61 -1.58
CA GLN A 8 14.24 -37.64 -0.76
C GLN A 8 13.82 -36.47 -1.65
N LYS A 9 12.52 -36.17 -1.70
CA LYS A 9 12.01 -34.95 -2.34
C LYS A 9 12.69 -33.73 -1.73
N PRO A 10 13.06 -32.70 -2.52
CA PRO A 10 13.73 -31.53 -2.01
C PRO A 10 12.87 -30.83 -0.97
N VAL A 11 13.40 -30.72 0.25
CA VAL A 11 12.77 -30.10 1.44
C VAL A 11 12.56 -28.58 1.25
N GLY A 12 12.96 -28.01 0.11
CA GLY A 12 13.01 -26.57 -0.16
C GLY A 12 11.70 -25.89 -0.57
N GLY A 13 10.65 -26.63 -0.96
CA GLY A 13 9.42 -26.04 -1.53
C GLY A 13 8.61 -25.15 -0.58
N ALA A 14 8.69 -25.39 0.74
CA ALA A 14 7.99 -24.59 1.74
C ALA A 14 8.69 -23.24 2.01
N VAL A 15 10.02 -23.21 1.92
CA VAL A 15 10.82 -21.99 2.16
C VAL A 15 10.70 -21.03 0.97
N THR A 16 10.73 -21.56 -0.26
CA THR A 16 10.50 -20.76 -1.47
C THR A 16 9.11 -20.14 -1.51
N ALA A 17 8.06 -20.91 -1.17
CA ALA A 17 6.69 -20.41 -1.10
C ALA A 17 6.50 -19.27 -0.07
N LYS A 18 7.18 -19.34 1.08
CA LYS A 18 7.17 -18.25 2.09
C LYS A 18 7.88 -16.99 1.59
N LEU A 19 9.03 -17.15 0.91
CA LEU A 19 9.78 -16.03 0.32
C LEU A 19 8.99 -15.34 -0.79
N ASP A 20 8.32 -16.10 -1.65
CA ASP A 20 7.46 -15.56 -2.71
C ASP A 20 6.28 -14.78 -2.14
N LYS A 21 5.65 -15.30 -1.07
CA LYS A 21 4.56 -14.63 -0.36
C LYS A 21 5.05 -13.33 0.29
N PHE A 22 6.17 -13.34 1.00
CA PHE A 22 6.75 -12.14 1.59
C PHE A 22 7.09 -11.09 0.52
N GLY A 23 7.75 -11.47 -0.57
CA GLY A 23 8.08 -10.58 -1.69
C GLY A 23 6.83 -9.98 -2.34
N SER A 24 5.74 -10.74 -2.45
CA SER A 24 4.46 -10.24 -2.97
C SER A 24 3.85 -9.16 -2.08
N VAL A 25 3.90 -9.33 -0.75
CA VAL A 25 3.38 -8.35 0.22
C VAL A 25 4.23 -7.08 0.20
N GLN A 26 5.56 -7.19 0.10
CA GLN A 26 6.45 -6.03 -0.04
C GLN A 26 6.13 -5.21 -1.31
N ARG A 27 5.87 -5.88 -2.45
CA ARG A 27 5.41 -5.20 -3.67
C ARG A 27 4.05 -4.53 -3.48
N GLN A 28 3.14 -5.11 -2.70
CA GLN A 28 1.85 -4.47 -2.37
C GLN A 28 2.06 -3.21 -1.52
N ILE A 29 2.93 -3.25 -0.52
CA ILE A 29 3.28 -2.07 0.30
C ILE A 29 3.84 -0.94 -0.56
N ALA A 30 4.78 -1.25 -1.46
CA ALA A 30 5.37 -0.25 -2.36
C ALA A 30 4.31 0.40 -3.26
N ARG A 31 3.42 -0.41 -3.85
CA ARG A 31 2.31 0.10 -4.68
C ARG A 31 1.33 0.95 -3.88
N GLU A 32 1.03 0.56 -2.65
CA GLU A 32 0.13 1.31 -1.78
C GLU A 32 0.72 2.68 -1.41
N ARG A 33 2.02 2.72 -1.08
CA ARG A 33 2.75 3.99 -0.86
C ARG A 33 2.72 4.89 -2.10
N GLN A 34 2.92 4.31 -3.29
CA GLN A 34 2.85 5.05 -4.55
C GLN A 34 1.44 5.61 -4.80
N ARG A 35 0.39 4.81 -4.57
CA ARG A 35 -1.00 5.24 -4.72
C ARG A 35 -1.33 6.41 -3.80
N HIS A 36 -0.97 6.30 -2.52
CA HIS A 36 -1.17 7.38 -1.56
C HIS A 36 -0.38 8.64 -1.93
N SER A 37 0.87 8.50 -2.37
CA SER A 37 1.66 9.63 -2.85
C SER A 37 0.98 10.33 -4.02
N ASN A 38 0.46 9.58 -4.99
CA ASN A 38 -0.27 10.13 -6.13
C ASN A 38 -1.57 10.82 -5.69
N ALA A 39 -2.30 10.24 -4.73
CA ALA A 39 -3.52 10.84 -4.18
C ALA A 39 -3.22 12.17 -3.47
N MET A 40 -2.19 12.22 -2.62
CA MET A 40 -1.74 13.44 -1.94
C MET A 40 -1.29 14.52 -2.94
N ALA A 41 -0.56 14.14 -3.99
CA ALA A 41 -0.21 15.06 -5.07
C ALA A 41 -1.46 15.61 -5.78
N GLY A 42 -2.46 14.77 -6.02
CA GLY A 42 -3.75 15.17 -6.58
C GLY A 42 -4.50 16.17 -5.69
N PHE A 43 -4.49 15.99 -4.37
CA PHE A 43 -5.06 16.96 -3.43
C PHE A 43 -4.29 18.29 -3.41
N ALA A 44 -2.95 18.24 -3.45
CA ALA A 44 -2.12 19.45 -3.54
C ALA A 44 -2.41 20.25 -4.83
N ALA A 45 -2.59 19.55 -5.96
CA ALA A 45 -2.97 20.17 -7.21
C ALA A 45 -4.37 20.82 -7.13
N LYS A 46 -5.36 20.12 -6.56
CA LYS A 46 -6.71 20.66 -6.33
C LYS A 46 -6.69 21.88 -5.43
N ARG A 47 -5.90 21.88 -4.37
CA ARG A 47 -5.73 23.04 -3.47
C ARG A 47 -5.15 24.23 -4.23
N SER A 48 -4.14 23.99 -5.05
CA SER A 48 -3.52 25.03 -5.89
C SER A 48 -4.51 25.60 -6.92
N ALA A 49 -5.34 24.74 -7.53
CA ALA A 49 -6.39 25.17 -8.45
C ALA A 49 -7.48 25.97 -7.72
N ALA A 50 -7.95 25.49 -6.57
CA ALA A 50 -8.95 26.18 -5.75
C ALA A 50 -8.46 27.55 -5.30
N ALA A 51 -7.18 27.67 -4.90
CA ALA A 51 -6.59 28.95 -4.49
C ALA A 51 -6.58 30.02 -5.60
N ARG A 52 -6.61 29.61 -6.88
CA ARG A 52 -6.64 30.50 -8.05
C ARG A 52 -8.06 30.96 -8.42
N ILE A 53 -9.10 30.44 -7.77
CA ILE A 53 -10.48 30.88 -8.01
C ILE A 53 -10.61 32.34 -7.55
N ALA A 54 -11.02 33.22 -8.45
CA ALA A 54 -11.19 34.65 -8.18
C ALA A 54 -12.36 34.94 -7.22
N ASP A 55 -13.47 34.21 -7.40
CA ASP A 55 -14.64 34.34 -6.53
C ASP A 55 -14.36 33.77 -5.13
N ALA A 56 -14.44 34.63 -4.12
CA ALA A 56 -14.04 34.29 -2.75
C ALA A 56 -14.92 33.19 -2.13
N VAL A 57 -16.22 33.17 -2.44
CA VAL A 57 -17.18 32.20 -1.89
C VAL A 57 -16.93 30.82 -2.50
N ARG A 58 -16.83 30.74 -3.83
CA ARG A 58 -16.51 29.50 -4.56
C ARG A 58 -15.14 28.96 -4.14
N ARG A 59 -14.15 29.84 -3.94
CA ARG A 59 -12.84 29.46 -3.41
C ARG A 59 -12.94 28.84 -2.02
N ALA A 60 -13.68 29.47 -1.10
CA ALA A 60 -13.84 28.97 0.26
C ALA A 60 -14.52 27.60 0.28
N VAL A 61 -15.59 27.41 -0.51
CA VAL A 61 -16.28 26.12 -0.66
C VAL A 61 -15.33 25.05 -1.20
N ALA A 62 -14.60 25.36 -2.29
CA ALA A 62 -13.67 24.41 -2.90
C ALA A 62 -12.52 24.01 -1.96
N LEU A 63 -12.05 24.93 -1.10
CA LEU A 63 -10.99 24.65 -0.13
C LEU A 63 -11.52 23.91 1.11
N ALA A 64 -12.77 24.13 1.53
CA ALA A 64 -13.36 23.49 2.70
C ALA A 64 -13.55 21.98 2.51
N ASP A 65 -13.81 21.53 1.27
CA ASP A 65 -14.03 20.11 0.95
C ASP A 65 -12.74 19.27 0.90
N LEU A 66 -11.56 19.90 0.81
CA LEU A 66 -10.28 19.20 0.63
C LEU A 66 -9.74 18.55 1.92
N PRO A 67 -9.68 19.23 3.09
CA PRO A 67 -9.14 18.65 4.31
C PRO A 67 -9.83 17.36 4.78
N PRO A 68 -11.17 17.25 4.77
CA PRO A 68 -11.85 16.00 5.15
C PRO A 68 -11.44 14.83 4.24
N ARG A 69 -11.40 15.06 2.93
CA ARG A 69 -11.03 14.03 1.94
C ARG A 69 -9.56 13.61 2.05
N GLU A 70 -8.67 14.56 2.31
CA GLU A 70 -7.25 14.27 2.57
C GLU A 70 -7.08 13.41 3.84
N LYS A 71 -7.83 13.75 4.90
CA LYS A 71 -7.81 12.98 6.14
C LYS A 71 -8.31 11.56 5.92
N GLU A 72 -9.44 11.38 5.24
CA GLU A 72 -10.00 10.06 4.90
C GLU A 72 -9.03 9.21 4.07
N GLU A 73 -8.34 9.80 3.10
CA GLU A 73 -7.31 9.10 2.31
C GLU A 73 -6.14 8.67 3.20
N ARG A 74 -5.65 9.55 4.08
CA ARG A 74 -4.57 9.21 5.03
C ARG A 74 -4.95 8.09 5.97
N ASP A 75 -6.17 8.13 6.51
CA ASP A 75 -6.68 7.13 7.44
C ASP A 75 -6.82 5.77 6.74
N ARG A 76 -7.36 5.75 5.51
CA ARG A 76 -7.44 4.53 4.68
C ARG A 76 -6.06 3.97 4.35
N HIS A 77 -5.13 4.82 3.91
CA HIS A 77 -3.76 4.40 3.62
C HIS A 77 -3.06 3.83 4.86
N ARG A 78 -3.21 4.48 6.02
CA ARG A 78 -2.63 4.02 7.29
C ARG A 78 -3.19 2.66 7.71
N ALA A 79 -4.51 2.47 7.60
CA ALA A 79 -5.15 1.19 7.87
C ALA A 79 -4.61 0.10 6.91
N LYS A 80 -4.47 0.43 5.61
CA LYS A 80 -4.00 -0.51 4.61
C LYS A 80 -2.54 -0.92 4.81
N LEU A 81 -1.65 0.03 5.09
CA LEU A 81 -0.27 -0.27 5.42
C LEU A 81 -0.15 -1.11 6.68
N SER A 82 -0.90 -0.77 7.74
CA SER A 82 -0.89 -1.56 8.99
C SER A 82 -1.31 -3.01 8.73
N GLU A 83 -2.31 -3.24 7.88
CA GLU A 83 -2.75 -4.57 7.46
C GLU A 83 -1.64 -5.31 6.70
N LEU A 84 -1.03 -4.66 5.70
CA LEU A 84 0.01 -5.27 4.86
C LEU A 84 1.29 -5.56 5.66
N GLU A 85 1.68 -4.67 6.57
CA GLU A 85 2.82 -4.88 7.46
C GLU A 85 2.59 -6.05 8.41
N ARG A 86 1.36 -6.22 8.93
CA ARG A 86 0.99 -7.41 9.70
C ARG A 86 1.15 -8.67 8.85
N ARG A 87 0.60 -8.69 7.63
CA ARG A 87 0.74 -9.83 6.71
C ARG A 87 2.21 -10.13 6.35
N ALA A 88 3.04 -9.10 6.21
CA ALA A 88 4.47 -9.26 5.94
C ALA A 88 5.20 -9.92 7.12
N ARG A 89 4.87 -9.54 8.36
CA ARG A 89 5.40 -10.18 9.58
C ARG A 89 4.96 -11.65 9.67
N ASP A 90 3.69 -11.93 9.38
CA ASP A 90 3.15 -13.29 9.41
C ASP A 90 3.80 -14.17 8.33
N ALA A 91 4.08 -13.63 7.14
CA ALA A 91 4.75 -14.34 6.06
C ALA A 91 6.25 -14.62 6.33
N ARG A 92 6.86 -13.89 7.28
CA ARG A 92 8.28 -14.05 7.66
C ARG A 92 8.49 -15.12 8.75
N ARG A 93 7.43 -15.51 9.48
CA ARG A 93 7.44 -16.61 10.46
C ARG A 93 7.19 -17.95 9.77
#